data_AF-F6T9W2-F1
#
_entry.id   AF-F6T9W2-F1
#
_cell.length_a   1.000
_cell.length_b   1.000
_cell.length_c   1.000
_cell.angle_alpha   90.00
_cell.angle_beta   90.00
_cell.angle_gamma   90.00
#
_symmetry.space_group_name_H-M   'P 1'
#
loop_
_entity.id
_entity.type
_entity.pdbx_description
1 polymer ?
#
loop_
_entity_poly.entity_id
_entity_poly.type
_entity_poly.pdbx_seq_one_letter_code
_entity_poly.pdbx_strand_id
1 'polypeptide(L)'
;MRPTSLATTWPLKGELEQWLPPAMAPKKKAGKAAKEFEVKKKKGNKKDAGVANKPMEMPVGEEIREFYHIQIRDLEDRLARYQRKWDELAVQEKLFRQEFEQLANNKKEIVTFLKRTLNQRVDEIADLNEQLQSLQLAKEMEKDAFEAQLAQVRHEFQETKDQLTTENIVLGGKLAALEEFRLQKEELTEKFVSLEDQLQKQESEYKDYVYNLEKKSVLDKDRLKKEIIQRVNLVATEFRKVATSQMWDTTKRAIMENSTVTLQLSKISQQGMQLLQENEQLKGTQDKLCKQLELLENTQKVMAQHSRGHQKIILLLTEKCREQQQGPVEAERLRLQLSQLEQSLQQLQKDNQDLRSQRDQLRLQLERQQAEAQRLQHELTTEQKVRASLATALVQATSFLQNILQIQPDKEDSDFDVEFQLQHKEMLKQLLAMLSSAVVLSPKIAVCPRWESRPYSPPRESQSSTQPPTGTPLQQLSGITPYQPGDLGLVPRRPHIPPNTEDLRLLSHTTRVGTFQIHNAGSPKRFKKFSLPGVFLPSK
;
A
#
# COMPACT_ATOMS: atom_id res chain seq x y z
N MET A 1 39.34 -0.28 8.71
CA MET A 1 40.51 -1.05 8.21
C MET A 1 40.30 -1.32 6.72
N ARG A 2 41.15 -0.76 5.84
CA ARG A 2 41.27 -1.21 4.44
C ARG A 2 42.20 -2.43 4.43
N PRO A 3 42.02 -3.37 3.48
CA PRO A 3 42.75 -3.23 2.22
C PRO A 3 41.94 -3.58 0.96
N THR A 4 42.35 -2.85 -0.07
CA THR A 4 42.22 -3.02 -1.52
C THR A 4 42.69 -4.38 -2.06
N SER A 5 41.96 -4.95 -3.02
CA SER A 5 42.49 -5.83 -4.08
C SER A 5 41.86 -5.37 -5.41
N LEU A 6 42.61 -4.64 -6.24
CA LEU A 6 43.44 -5.12 -7.35
C LEU A 6 42.64 -5.90 -8.40
N ALA A 7 42.10 -5.11 -9.34
CA ALA A 7 41.71 -5.53 -10.67
C ALA A 7 42.95 -6.02 -11.43
N THR A 8 42.82 -7.15 -12.14
CA THR A 8 43.78 -7.59 -13.15
C THR A 8 43.01 -7.98 -14.40
N THR A 9 42.80 -6.97 -15.25
CA THR A 9 42.38 -7.11 -16.64
C THR A 9 43.61 -7.39 -17.49
N TRP A 10 43.64 -8.54 -18.17
CA TRP A 10 44.54 -8.79 -19.29
C TRP A 10 43.76 -8.62 -20.60
N PRO A 11 44.31 -7.89 -21.59
CA PRO A 11 43.76 -7.82 -22.93
C PRO A 11 44.43 -8.89 -23.82
N LEU A 12 43.65 -9.70 -24.52
CA LEU A 12 44.11 -10.46 -25.68
C LEU A 12 43.04 -10.34 -26.76
N LYS A 13 43.31 -9.49 -27.74
CA LYS A 13 42.50 -9.25 -28.93
C LYS A 13 43.42 -9.23 -30.15
N GLY A 14 43.06 -10.02 -31.17
CA GLY A 14 43.64 -10.06 -32.52
C GLY A 14 44.83 -11.01 -32.63
N GLU A 15 44.95 -11.93 -33.57
CA GLU A 15 44.25 -12.19 -34.83
C GLU A 15 44.41 -13.69 -35.14
N LEU A 16 43.33 -14.35 -35.58
CA LEU A 16 43.47 -15.50 -36.47
C LEU A 16 42.21 -15.57 -37.32
N GLU A 17 42.31 -15.06 -38.54
CA GLU A 17 41.24 -15.14 -39.52
C GLU A 17 40.87 -16.60 -39.81
N GLN A 18 39.57 -16.79 -39.89
CA GLN A 18 38.85 -18.01 -40.21
C GLN A 18 39.04 -18.36 -41.69
N TRP A 19 39.48 -19.57 -41.98
CA TRP A 19 39.22 -20.21 -43.28
C TRP A 19 38.88 -21.68 -43.07
N LEU A 20 37.57 -22.00 -42.98
CA LEU A 20 37.01 -23.26 -43.46
C LEU A 20 35.56 -23.01 -43.98
N PRO A 21 35.13 -23.68 -45.07
CA PRO A 21 33.92 -23.36 -45.82
C PRO A 21 32.70 -24.16 -45.33
N PRO A 22 31.47 -23.76 -45.74
CA PRO A 22 30.45 -24.77 -46.00
C PRO A 22 29.60 -24.56 -47.27
N ALA A 23 29.34 -25.70 -47.91
CA ALA A 23 28.09 -26.17 -48.50
C ALA A 23 27.44 -25.44 -49.71
N MET A 24 27.48 -26.16 -50.84
CA MET A 24 26.40 -26.49 -51.79
C MET A 24 25.17 -25.57 -51.94
N ALA A 25 24.88 -25.14 -53.18
CA ALA A 25 23.84 -25.73 -54.08
C ALA A 25 23.85 -24.99 -55.46
N PRO A 26 22.94 -25.20 -56.42
CA PRO A 26 23.26 -25.88 -57.68
C PRO A 26 22.93 -25.09 -58.98
N LYS A 27 23.27 -25.69 -60.14
CA LYS A 27 22.63 -25.65 -61.48
C LYS A 27 23.44 -25.09 -62.66
N LYS A 28 23.67 -26.04 -63.59
CA LYS A 28 23.28 -26.08 -65.02
C LYS A 28 24.18 -25.48 -66.12
N LYS A 29 24.42 -26.41 -67.09
CA LYS A 29 24.58 -26.28 -68.56
C LYS A 29 25.90 -25.66 -69.04
N ALA A 30 26.60 -26.10 -70.08
CA ALA A 30 26.36 -27.00 -71.21
C ALA A 30 27.62 -27.91 -71.38
N GLY A 31 27.62 -29.12 -71.92
CA GLY A 31 26.99 -29.60 -73.14
C GLY A 31 28.09 -29.91 -74.17
N LYS A 32 28.51 -31.19 -74.25
CA LYS A 32 28.87 -31.89 -75.51
C LYS A 32 29.12 -33.37 -75.21
N ALA A 33 28.16 -34.19 -75.62
CA ALA A 33 28.22 -35.63 -75.71
C ALA A 33 28.16 -36.04 -77.20
N ALA A 34 28.30 -37.36 -77.43
CA ALA A 34 28.28 -38.12 -78.69
C ALA A 34 29.69 -38.28 -79.31
N LYS A 35 30.33 -39.46 -79.38
CA LYS A 35 29.85 -40.86 -79.56
C LYS A 35 29.00 -41.02 -80.82
N GLU A 36 29.59 -41.56 -81.90
CA GLU A 36 29.20 -42.85 -82.52
C GLU A 36 29.70 -43.03 -83.98
N PHE A 37 29.78 -44.32 -84.35
CA PHE A 37 29.74 -44.96 -85.68
C PHE A 37 31.00 -45.14 -86.55
N GLU A 38 31.61 -46.31 -86.37
CA GLU A 38 31.61 -47.48 -87.27
C GLU A 38 31.24 -47.35 -88.78
N VAL A 39 32.05 -48.08 -89.57
CA VAL A 39 31.78 -48.75 -90.87
C VAL A 39 31.73 -47.91 -92.16
N LYS A 40 32.75 -48.14 -93.01
CA LYS A 40 32.55 -48.49 -94.44
C LYS A 40 33.77 -49.21 -95.05
N LYS A 41 33.55 -50.48 -95.42
CA LYS A 41 34.37 -51.31 -96.33
C LYS A 41 34.09 -50.98 -97.80
N LYS A 42 35.10 -51.16 -98.66
CA LYS A 42 35.10 -51.86 -99.98
C LYS A 42 36.46 -51.60 -100.64
N LYS A 43 37.35 -52.56 -100.94
CA LYS A 43 37.28 -53.84 -101.70
C LYS A 43 37.18 -53.63 -103.21
N GLY A 44 38.25 -54.04 -103.91
CA GLY A 44 38.33 -54.35 -105.33
C GLY A 44 39.80 -54.30 -105.77
N ASN A 45 40.39 -55.25 -106.49
CA ASN A 45 39.90 -56.50 -107.03
C ASN A 45 41.12 -57.38 -107.40
N LYS A 46 40.91 -58.69 -107.36
CA LYS A 46 41.82 -59.79 -107.74
C LYS A 46 41.72 -60.00 -109.26
N LYS A 47 42.79 -60.48 -109.93
CA LYS A 47 42.67 -61.55 -110.95
C LYS A 47 44.01 -62.12 -111.40
N ASP A 48 44.03 -63.44 -111.37
CA ASP A 48 45.02 -64.39 -111.88
C ASP A 48 45.28 -64.26 -113.39
N ALA A 49 46.48 -64.65 -113.81
CA ALA A 49 46.69 -65.52 -114.97
C ALA A 49 48.12 -66.07 -114.93
N GLY A 50 48.24 -67.39 -114.75
CA GLY A 50 49.47 -68.09 -115.05
C GLY A 50 49.68 -68.18 -116.56
N VAL A 51 50.94 -68.15 -117.00
CA VAL A 51 51.39 -68.78 -118.24
C VAL A 51 52.77 -69.37 -117.97
N ALA A 52 52.89 -70.63 -118.34
CA ALA A 52 54.08 -71.45 -118.31
C ALA A 52 55.22 -70.83 -119.13
N ASN A 53 56.46 -71.05 -118.70
CA ASN A 53 57.60 -71.41 -119.56
C ASN A 53 58.76 -71.91 -118.70
N LYS A 54 58.88 -73.23 -118.59
CA LYS A 54 60.16 -73.95 -118.45
C LYS A 54 60.83 -73.99 -119.85
N PRO A 55 62.10 -74.40 -120.00
CA PRO A 55 63.31 -74.09 -119.23
C PRO A 55 64.41 -73.60 -120.20
N MET A 56 65.45 -72.90 -119.73
CA MET A 56 66.77 -73.02 -120.36
C MET A 56 67.84 -72.61 -119.36
N GLU A 57 68.68 -73.58 -119.03
CA GLU A 57 69.94 -73.41 -118.33
C GLU A 57 70.78 -72.34 -119.02
N MET A 58 71.46 -71.49 -118.24
CA MET A 58 72.86 -71.09 -118.41
C MET A 58 73.25 -70.08 -117.28
N PRO A 59 74.47 -70.17 -116.73
CA PRO A 59 74.76 -69.85 -115.33
C PRO A 59 75.32 -68.44 -115.13
N VAL A 60 74.45 -67.42 -115.10
CA VAL A 60 74.81 -66.03 -114.69
C VAL A 60 73.70 -65.36 -113.83
N GLY A 61 72.64 -66.09 -113.46
CA GLY A 61 71.49 -65.56 -112.70
C GLY A 61 71.49 -65.88 -111.19
N GLU A 62 72.48 -66.61 -110.70
CA GLU A 62 72.58 -67.00 -109.28
C GLU A 62 73.04 -65.81 -108.43
N GLU A 63 74.05 -65.07 -108.88
CA GLU A 63 74.64 -63.93 -108.16
C GLU A 63 73.63 -62.81 -107.85
N ILE A 64 72.76 -62.45 -108.82
CA ILE A 64 71.73 -61.41 -108.62
C ILE A 64 70.62 -61.90 -107.68
N ARG A 65 70.23 -63.18 -107.77
CA ARG A 65 69.26 -63.77 -106.83
C ARG A 65 69.83 -63.82 -105.42
N GLU A 66 71.10 -64.20 -105.29
CA GLU A 66 71.82 -64.21 -104.02
C GLU A 66 71.93 -62.82 -103.40
N PHE A 67 72.20 -61.79 -104.20
CA PHE A 67 72.18 -60.39 -103.75
C PHE A 67 70.82 -59.99 -103.13
N TYR A 68 69.71 -60.25 -103.83
CA TYR A 68 68.38 -59.96 -103.29
C TYR A 68 68.03 -60.84 -102.07
N HIS A 69 68.48 -62.09 -102.00
CA HIS A 69 68.30 -62.94 -100.82
C HIS A 69 69.12 -62.45 -99.62
N ILE A 70 70.32 -61.91 -99.84
CA ILE A 70 71.10 -61.25 -98.79
C ILE A 70 70.38 -59.99 -98.31
N GLN A 71 69.83 -59.19 -99.24
CA GLN A 71 69.08 -57.98 -98.90
C GLN A 71 67.78 -58.27 -98.13
N ILE A 72 67.03 -59.30 -98.54
CA ILE A 72 65.84 -59.77 -97.81
C ILE A 72 66.24 -60.21 -96.41
N ARG A 73 67.32 -61.00 -96.26
CA ARG A 73 67.83 -61.40 -94.94
C ARG A 73 68.22 -60.21 -94.07
N ASP A 74 68.92 -59.21 -94.60
CA ASP A 74 69.28 -58.01 -93.81
C ASP A 74 68.04 -57.19 -93.41
N LEU A 75 67.05 -57.07 -94.30
CA LEU A 75 65.77 -56.42 -93.98
C LEU A 75 64.95 -57.20 -92.96
N GLU A 76 64.92 -58.53 -93.04
CA GLU A 76 64.30 -59.43 -92.07
C GLU A 76 65.01 -59.35 -90.71
N ASP A 77 66.34 -59.34 -90.69
CA ASP A 77 67.14 -59.15 -89.50
C ASP A 77 66.91 -57.77 -88.88
N ARG A 78 66.78 -56.72 -89.71
CA ARG A 78 66.45 -55.37 -89.27
C ARG A 78 65.03 -55.30 -88.70
N LEU A 79 64.07 -55.97 -89.33
CA LEU A 79 62.70 -56.07 -88.85
C LEU A 79 62.64 -56.84 -87.53
N ALA A 80 63.36 -57.95 -87.39
CA ALA A 80 63.49 -58.71 -86.15
C ALA A 80 64.17 -57.89 -85.04
N ARG A 81 65.18 -57.08 -85.36
CA ARG A 81 65.77 -56.12 -84.41
C ARG A 81 64.77 -55.07 -83.95
N TYR A 82 63.94 -54.54 -84.85
CA TYR A 82 62.89 -53.59 -84.48
C TYR A 82 61.77 -54.24 -83.68
N GLN A 83 61.36 -55.47 -84.01
CA GLN A 83 60.39 -56.23 -83.22
C GLN A 83 60.89 -56.48 -81.80
N ARG A 84 62.13 -56.98 -81.63
CA ARG A 84 62.72 -57.18 -80.29
C ARG A 84 62.78 -55.88 -79.49
N LYS A 85 63.17 -54.76 -80.11
CA LYS A 85 63.16 -53.44 -79.48
C LYS A 85 61.75 -52.98 -79.12
N TRP A 86 60.76 -53.26 -79.96
CA TRP A 86 59.37 -52.91 -79.70
C TRP A 86 58.79 -53.74 -78.56
N ASP A 87 59.06 -55.04 -78.54
CA ASP A 87 58.69 -55.94 -77.45
C ASP A 87 59.36 -55.53 -76.13
N GLU A 88 60.65 -55.17 -76.16
CA GLU A 88 61.38 -54.65 -74.99
C GLU A 88 60.76 -53.35 -74.47
N LEU A 89 60.50 -52.37 -75.35
CA LEU A 89 59.84 -51.12 -74.98
C LEU A 89 58.42 -51.37 -74.44
N ALA A 90 57.67 -52.30 -75.03
CA ALA A 90 56.33 -52.66 -74.58
C ALA A 90 56.34 -53.34 -73.20
N VAL A 91 57.36 -54.16 -72.91
CA VAL A 91 57.56 -54.72 -71.56
C VAL A 91 57.95 -53.62 -70.57
N GLN A 92 58.87 -52.71 -70.93
CA GLN A 92 59.26 -51.58 -70.08
C GLN A 92 58.08 -50.65 -69.79
N GLU A 93 57.27 -50.30 -70.79
CA GLU A 93 56.06 -49.49 -70.61
C GLU A 93 55.08 -50.16 -69.64
N LYS A 94 54.87 -51.48 -69.76
CA LYS A 94 54.02 -52.25 -68.83
C LYS A 94 54.58 -52.24 -67.41
N LEU A 95 55.89 -52.41 -67.23
CA LEU A 95 56.54 -52.36 -65.92
C LEU A 95 56.39 -50.97 -65.29
N PHE A 96 56.70 -49.90 -66.01
CA PHE A 96 56.50 -48.54 -65.51
C PHE A 96 55.04 -48.28 -65.15
N ARG A 97 54.09 -48.75 -65.97
CA ARG A 97 52.66 -48.60 -65.68
C ARG A 97 52.27 -49.34 -64.39
N GLN A 98 52.77 -50.55 -64.18
CA GLN A 98 52.55 -51.29 -62.94
C GLN A 98 53.16 -50.58 -61.73
N GLU A 99 54.38 -50.05 -61.84
CA GLU A 99 55.03 -49.27 -60.78
C GLU A 99 54.24 -47.99 -60.46
N PHE A 100 53.76 -47.27 -61.48
CA PHE A 100 52.91 -46.09 -61.28
C PHE A 100 51.57 -46.45 -60.63
N GLU A 101 50.94 -47.56 -61.03
CA GLU A 101 49.70 -48.04 -60.42
C GLU A 101 49.92 -48.46 -58.96
N GLN A 102 51.01 -49.16 -58.65
CA GLN A 102 51.42 -49.50 -57.28
C GLN A 102 51.68 -48.25 -56.45
N LEU A 103 52.44 -47.27 -56.98
CA LEU A 103 52.70 -46.01 -56.28
C LEU A 103 51.41 -45.23 -56.04
N ALA A 104 50.50 -45.20 -57.01
CA ALA A 104 49.19 -44.56 -56.88
C ALA A 104 48.32 -45.26 -55.82
N ASN A 105 48.36 -46.60 -55.76
CA ASN A 105 47.64 -47.37 -54.75
C ASN A 105 48.24 -47.16 -53.36
N ASN A 106 49.56 -47.25 -53.21
CA ASN A 106 50.26 -46.95 -51.95
C ASN A 106 49.94 -45.54 -51.45
N LYS A 107 49.95 -44.53 -52.35
CA LYS A 107 49.56 -43.16 -52.00
C LYS A 107 48.11 -43.08 -51.54
N LYS A 108 47.18 -43.76 -52.22
CA LYS A 108 45.77 -43.80 -51.81
C LYS A 108 45.64 -44.45 -50.43
N GLU A 109 46.29 -45.58 -50.20
CA GLU A 109 46.27 -46.30 -48.92
C GLU A 109 46.81 -45.43 -47.79
N ILE A 110 48.00 -44.83 -47.97
CA ILE A 110 48.59 -43.89 -47.00
C ILE A 110 47.63 -42.74 -46.71
N VAL A 111 47.06 -42.12 -47.75
CA VAL A 111 46.10 -41.02 -47.57
C VAL A 111 44.85 -41.48 -46.84
N THR A 112 44.31 -42.66 -47.14
CA THR A 112 43.13 -43.19 -46.44
C THR A 112 43.42 -43.51 -44.98
N PHE A 113 44.61 -44.07 -44.69
CA PHE A 113 45.05 -44.33 -43.33
C PHE A 113 45.21 -43.02 -42.55
N LEU A 114 45.93 -42.05 -43.10
CA LEU A 114 46.12 -40.74 -42.47
C LEU A 114 44.79 -40.01 -42.25
N LYS A 115 43.87 -40.06 -43.23
CA LYS A 115 42.51 -39.51 -43.06
C LYS A 115 41.73 -40.21 -41.95
N ARG A 116 41.80 -41.55 -41.89
CA ARG A 116 41.12 -42.33 -40.85
C ARG A 116 41.66 -41.98 -39.47
N THR A 117 42.98 -41.97 -39.31
CA THR A 117 43.64 -41.63 -38.04
C THR A 117 43.38 -40.17 -37.66
N LEU A 118 43.41 -39.23 -38.61
CA LEU A 118 43.08 -37.83 -38.35
C LEU A 118 41.63 -37.68 -37.86
N ASN A 119 40.67 -38.32 -38.55
CA ASN A 119 39.26 -38.27 -38.14
C ASN A 119 39.06 -38.88 -36.76
N GLN A 120 39.69 -40.03 -36.45
CA GLN A 120 39.66 -40.62 -35.11
C GLN A 120 40.17 -39.63 -34.05
N ARG A 121 41.26 -38.92 -34.31
CA ARG A 121 41.76 -37.89 -33.37
C ARG A 121 40.82 -36.70 -33.25
N VAL A 122 40.16 -36.29 -34.34
CA VAL A 122 39.16 -35.20 -34.31
C VAL A 122 37.94 -35.62 -33.49
N ASP A 123 37.45 -36.85 -33.67
CA ASP A 123 36.32 -37.40 -32.91
C ASP A 123 36.69 -37.53 -31.42
N GLU A 124 37.89 -38.05 -31.09
CA GLU A 124 38.40 -38.10 -29.72
C GLU A 124 38.48 -36.69 -29.08
N ILE A 125 38.95 -35.68 -29.83
CA ILE A 125 39.01 -34.29 -29.35
C ILE A 125 37.58 -33.75 -29.11
N ALA A 126 36.63 -34.07 -30.00
CA ALA A 126 35.25 -33.64 -29.86
C ALA A 126 34.60 -34.26 -28.60
N ASP A 127 34.75 -35.57 -28.40
CA ASP A 127 34.23 -36.29 -27.24
C ASP A 127 34.82 -35.75 -25.92
N LEU A 128 36.14 -35.52 -25.88
CA LEU A 128 36.80 -34.94 -24.71
C LEU A 128 36.35 -33.51 -24.44
N ASN A 129 36.09 -32.72 -25.49
CA ASN A 129 35.58 -31.35 -25.34
C ASN A 129 34.13 -31.34 -24.84
N GLU A 130 33.28 -32.26 -25.29
CA GLU A 130 31.91 -32.42 -24.78
C GLU A 130 31.90 -32.87 -23.31
N GLN A 131 32.77 -33.81 -22.94
CA GLN A 131 32.95 -34.22 -21.54
C GLN A 131 33.45 -33.06 -20.67
N LEU A 132 34.39 -32.27 -21.18
CA LEU A 132 34.90 -31.09 -20.47
C LEU A 132 33.81 -30.04 -20.26
N GLN A 133 32.99 -29.77 -21.28
CA GLN A 133 31.87 -28.83 -21.19
C GLN A 133 30.80 -29.33 -20.22
N SER A 134 30.42 -30.61 -20.27
CA SER A 134 29.44 -31.16 -19.35
C SER A 134 29.93 -31.13 -17.90
N LEU A 135 31.22 -31.40 -17.67
CA LEU A 135 31.84 -31.29 -16.35
C LEU A 135 31.94 -29.84 -15.86
N GLN A 136 32.20 -28.88 -16.76
CA GLN A 136 32.15 -27.45 -16.43
C GLN A 136 30.74 -27.02 -16.02
N LEU A 137 29.72 -27.41 -16.79
CA LEU A 137 28.32 -27.13 -16.47
C LEU A 137 27.92 -27.76 -15.13
N ALA A 138 28.29 -29.01 -14.88
CA ALA A 138 28.02 -29.68 -13.60
C ALA A 138 28.67 -28.93 -12.42
N LYS A 139 29.92 -28.51 -12.58
CA LYS A 139 30.64 -27.71 -11.57
C LYS A 139 29.96 -26.36 -11.32
N GLU A 140 29.51 -25.68 -12.37
CA GLU A 140 28.77 -24.41 -12.26
C GLU A 140 27.43 -24.62 -11.53
N MET A 141 26.69 -25.67 -11.86
CA MET A 141 25.44 -26.01 -11.17
C MET A 141 25.66 -26.33 -9.69
N GLU A 142 26.70 -27.09 -9.34
CA GLU A 142 27.04 -27.36 -7.94
C GLU A 142 27.43 -26.09 -7.20
N LYS A 143 28.23 -25.22 -7.83
CA LYS A 143 28.61 -23.92 -7.27
C LYS A 143 27.36 -23.07 -6.99
N ASP A 144 26.45 -22.96 -7.96
CA ASP A 144 25.21 -22.20 -7.80
C ASP A 144 24.33 -22.79 -6.70
N ALA A 145 24.26 -24.12 -6.58
CA ALA A 145 23.54 -24.79 -5.50
C ALA A 145 24.16 -24.48 -4.11
N PHE A 146 25.48 -24.50 -3.98
CA PHE A 146 26.16 -24.13 -2.73
C PHE A 146 26.01 -22.64 -2.41
N GLU A 147 26.06 -21.75 -3.41
CA GLU A 147 25.80 -20.32 -3.23
C GLU A 147 24.36 -20.07 -2.77
N ALA A 148 23.39 -20.79 -3.33
CA ALA A 148 21.99 -20.73 -2.91
C ALA A 148 21.80 -21.23 -1.47
N GLN A 149 22.41 -22.36 -1.10
CA GLN A 149 22.37 -22.86 0.28
C GLN A 149 23.02 -21.87 1.26
N LEU A 150 24.16 -21.29 0.89
CA LEU A 150 24.84 -20.28 1.72
C LEU A 150 23.99 -19.02 1.88
N ALA A 151 23.31 -18.58 0.81
CA ALA A 151 22.38 -17.45 0.86
C ALA A 151 21.17 -17.75 1.74
N GLN A 152 20.60 -18.96 1.64
CA GLN A 152 19.49 -19.41 2.48
C GLN A 152 19.90 -19.41 3.96
N VAL A 153 21.02 -20.05 4.31
CA VAL A 153 21.49 -20.10 5.70
C VAL A 153 21.76 -18.69 6.24
N ARG A 154 22.35 -17.79 5.44
CA ARG A 154 22.53 -16.38 5.82
C ARG A 154 21.21 -15.67 6.07
N HIS A 155 20.21 -15.92 5.24
CA HIS A 155 18.87 -15.35 5.41
C HIS A 155 18.23 -15.84 6.71
N GLU A 156 18.23 -17.15 6.95
CA GLU A 156 17.68 -17.76 8.17
C GLU A 156 18.40 -17.24 9.44
N PHE A 157 19.73 -17.11 9.40
CA PHE A 157 20.49 -16.51 10.50
C PHE A 157 20.13 -15.04 10.73
N GLN A 158 19.92 -14.28 9.67
CA GLN A 158 19.54 -12.88 9.79
C GLN A 158 18.11 -12.73 10.33
N GLU A 159 17.16 -13.55 9.87
CA GLU A 159 15.80 -13.57 10.39
C GLU A 159 15.75 -13.97 11.87
N THR A 160 16.47 -15.00 12.29
CA THR A 160 16.54 -15.42 13.71
C THR A 160 17.16 -14.33 14.57
N LYS A 161 18.21 -13.66 14.08
CA LYS A 161 18.80 -12.50 14.75
C LYS A 161 17.80 -11.35 14.88
N ASP A 162 17.05 -11.06 13.82
CA ASP A 162 16.03 -9.99 13.82
C ASP A 162 14.87 -10.33 14.76
N GLN A 163 14.42 -11.59 14.80
CA GLN A 163 13.45 -12.09 15.77
C GLN A 163 13.94 -11.91 17.21
N LEU A 164 15.13 -12.41 17.54
CA LEU A 164 15.69 -12.29 18.89
C LEU A 164 15.91 -10.83 19.31
N THR A 165 16.31 -9.95 18.39
CA THR A 165 16.45 -8.52 18.70
C THR A 165 15.10 -7.85 18.93
N THR A 166 14.06 -8.19 18.17
CA THR A 166 12.70 -7.69 18.45
C THR A 166 12.17 -8.20 19.80
N GLU A 167 12.38 -9.47 20.13
CA GLU A 167 12.03 -10.02 21.44
C GLU A 167 12.77 -9.32 22.57
N ASN A 168 14.06 -9.04 22.41
CA ASN A 168 14.86 -8.32 23.39
C ASN A 168 14.32 -6.89 23.63
N ILE A 169 13.95 -6.18 22.56
CA ILE A 169 13.32 -4.85 22.66
C ILE A 169 11.99 -4.94 23.43
N VAL A 170 11.15 -5.92 23.11
CA VAL A 170 9.86 -6.12 23.80
C VAL A 170 10.07 -6.47 25.28
N LEU A 171 11.03 -7.34 25.59
CA LEU A 171 11.39 -7.69 26.97
C LEU A 171 11.94 -6.48 27.72
N GLY A 172 12.77 -5.65 27.07
CA GLY A 172 13.24 -4.38 27.62
C GLY A 172 12.09 -3.43 27.96
N GLY A 173 11.09 -3.32 27.07
CA GLY A 173 9.87 -2.56 27.34
C GLY A 173 9.05 -3.11 28.52
N LYS A 174 8.90 -4.43 28.61
CA LYS A 174 8.24 -5.09 29.76
C LYS A 174 8.99 -4.86 31.07
N LEU A 175 10.33 -4.90 31.04
CA LEU A 175 11.16 -4.63 32.20
C LEU A 175 11.00 -3.19 32.70
N ALA A 176 11.04 -2.21 31.78
CA ALA A 176 10.82 -0.80 32.14
C ALA A 176 9.43 -0.57 32.77
N ALA A 177 8.38 -1.18 32.22
CA ALA A 177 7.04 -1.11 32.81
C ALA A 177 6.98 -1.75 34.21
N LEU A 178 7.72 -2.84 34.43
CA LEU A 178 7.80 -3.50 35.73
C LEU A 178 8.59 -2.66 36.75
N GLU A 179 9.66 -1.98 36.32
CA GLU A 179 10.41 -1.03 37.14
C GLU A 179 9.56 0.18 37.53
N GLU A 180 8.76 0.70 36.60
CA GLU A 180 7.80 1.78 36.88
C GLU A 180 6.74 1.32 37.90
N PHE A 181 6.16 0.13 37.72
CA PHE A 181 5.22 -0.44 38.68
C PHE A 181 5.86 -0.63 40.07
N ARG A 182 7.11 -1.08 40.12
CA ARG A 182 7.88 -1.24 41.36
C ARG A 182 8.07 0.11 42.07
N LEU A 183 8.45 1.16 41.33
CA LEU A 183 8.58 2.52 41.86
C LEU A 183 7.25 3.07 42.39
N GLN A 184 6.16 2.93 41.62
CA GLN A 184 4.83 3.36 42.04
C GLN A 184 4.38 2.64 43.32
N LYS A 185 4.66 1.34 43.43
CA LYS A 185 4.38 0.56 44.65
C LYS A 185 5.17 1.09 45.85
N GLU A 186 6.45 1.40 45.68
CA GLU A 186 7.28 1.97 46.75
C GLU A 186 6.78 3.34 47.19
N GLU A 187 6.51 4.25 46.26
CA GLU A 187 5.95 5.57 46.58
C GLU A 187 4.61 5.47 47.31
N LEU A 188 3.75 4.55 46.90
CA LEU A 188 2.47 4.32 47.57
C LEU A 188 2.68 3.76 48.98
N THR A 189 3.62 2.82 49.13
CA THR A 189 3.95 2.22 50.44
C THR A 189 4.52 3.28 51.39
N GLU A 190 5.41 4.14 50.91
CA GLU A 190 5.96 5.26 51.69
C GLU A 190 4.86 6.24 52.13
N LYS A 191 3.92 6.58 51.23
CA LYS A 191 2.74 7.39 51.58
C LYS A 191 1.90 6.70 52.67
N PHE A 192 1.66 5.40 52.57
CA PHE A 192 0.93 4.65 53.59
C PHE A 192 1.63 4.69 54.94
N VAL A 193 2.94 4.40 54.99
CA VAL A 193 3.72 4.47 56.23
C VAL A 193 3.68 5.88 56.83
N SER A 194 3.79 6.92 55.99
CA SER A 194 3.70 8.32 56.47
C SER A 194 2.33 8.66 57.08
N LEU A 195 1.25 8.11 56.54
CA LEU A 195 -0.11 8.30 57.04
C LEU A 195 -0.36 7.49 58.32
N GLU A 196 0.17 6.27 58.40
CA GLU A 196 0.16 5.44 59.62
C GLU A 196 0.92 6.13 60.75
N ASP A 197 2.10 6.67 60.49
CA ASP A 197 2.89 7.44 61.46
C ASP A 197 2.13 8.69 61.94
N GLN A 198 1.42 9.39 61.04
CA GLN A 198 0.59 10.54 61.42
C GLN A 198 -0.60 10.12 62.30
N LEU A 199 -1.27 9.03 61.94
CA LEU A 199 -2.37 8.47 62.74
C LEU A 199 -1.87 8.04 64.13
N GLN A 200 -0.73 7.37 64.21
CA GLN A 200 -0.14 6.94 65.47
C GLN A 200 0.27 8.13 66.35
N LYS A 201 0.83 9.18 65.75
CA LYS A 201 1.11 10.45 66.44
C LYS A 201 -0.18 11.06 67.00
N GLN A 202 -1.21 11.22 66.17
CA GLN A 202 -2.50 11.74 66.63
C GLN A 202 -3.10 10.89 67.75
N GLU A 203 -3.07 9.56 67.63
CA GLU A 203 -3.56 8.65 68.66
C GLU A 203 -2.79 8.85 69.98
N SER A 204 -1.47 8.98 69.92
CA SER A 204 -0.64 9.25 71.11
C SER A 204 -0.95 10.62 71.73
N GLU A 205 -1.12 11.66 70.91
CA GLU A 205 -1.50 13.01 71.37
C GLU A 205 -2.88 13.02 72.02
N TYR A 206 -3.85 12.30 71.46
CA TYR A 206 -5.19 12.15 72.06
C TYR A 206 -5.14 11.35 73.37
N LYS A 207 -4.35 10.27 73.44
CA LYS A 207 -4.14 9.52 74.69
C LYS A 207 -3.55 10.42 75.77
N ASP A 208 -2.53 11.21 75.44
CA ASP A 208 -1.92 12.18 76.35
C ASP A 208 -2.91 13.28 76.75
N TYR A 209 -3.72 13.77 75.82
CA TYR A 209 -4.75 14.76 76.09
C TYR A 209 -5.80 14.23 77.09
N VAL A 210 -6.30 13.02 76.87
CA VAL A 210 -7.25 12.35 77.77
C VAL A 210 -6.61 12.13 79.14
N TYR A 211 -5.40 11.57 79.19
CA TYR A 211 -4.67 11.36 80.43
C TYR A 211 -4.48 12.67 81.22
N ASN A 212 -4.12 13.77 80.54
CA ASN A 212 -3.97 15.08 81.16
C ASN A 212 -5.29 15.65 81.68
N LEU A 213 -6.41 15.45 80.97
CA LEU A 213 -7.74 15.84 81.43
C LEU A 213 -8.17 15.02 82.66
N GLU A 214 -7.96 13.71 82.63
CA GLU A 214 -8.26 12.82 83.76
C GLU A 214 -7.43 13.21 84.98
N LYS A 215 -6.11 13.42 84.80
CA LYS A 215 -5.20 13.90 85.85
C LYS A 215 -5.68 15.23 86.43
N LYS A 216 -6.04 16.21 85.60
CA LYS A 216 -6.61 17.50 86.06
C LYS A 216 -7.89 17.30 86.85
N SER A 217 -8.83 16.48 86.36
CA SER A 217 -10.08 16.19 87.04
C SER A 217 -9.88 15.53 88.40
N VAL A 218 -8.94 14.59 88.51
CA VAL A 218 -8.58 13.93 89.78
C VAL A 218 -7.98 14.95 90.76
N LEU A 219 -7.03 15.78 90.30
CA LEU A 219 -6.43 16.82 91.13
C LEU A 219 -7.45 17.86 91.61
N ASP A 220 -8.36 18.30 90.74
CA ASP A 220 -9.41 19.25 91.09
C ASP A 220 -10.42 18.67 92.09
N LYS A 221 -10.78 17.39 91.96
CA LYS A 221 -11.61 16.68 92.94
C LYS A 221 -10.92 16.62 94.31
N ASP A 222 -9.64 16.30 94.35
CA ASP A 222 -8.88 16.26 95.60
C ASP A 222 -8.67 17.65 96.21
N ARG A 223 -8.43 18.67 95.39
CA ARG A 223 -8.40 20.07 95.83
C ARG A 223 -9.73 20.47 96.46
N LEU A 224 -10.85 20.15 95.81
CA LEU A 224 -12.19 20.45 96.32
C LEU A 224 -12.48 19.71 97.62
N LYS A 225 -12.12 18.42 97.73
CA LYS A 225 -12.23 17.67 98.99
C LYS A 225 -11.44 18.33 100.12
N LYS A 226 -10.18 18.73 99.87
CA LYS A 226 -9.36 19.45 100.85
C LYS A 226 -10.00 20.77 101.27
N GLU A 227 -10.53 21.53 100.33
CA GLU A 227 -11.24 22.80 100.62
C GLU A 227 -12.51 22.57 101.43
N ILE A 228 -13.32 21.56 101.11
CA ILE A 228 -14.51 21.18 101.87
C ILE A 228 -14.11 20.79 103.30
N ILE A 229 -13.11 19.94 103.48
CA ILE A 229 -12.61 19.53 104.81
C ILE A 229 -12.13 20.76 105.58
N GLN A 230 -11.39 21.66 104.95
CA GLN A 230 -10.91 22.89 105.59
C GLN A 230 -12.08 23.80 106.01
N ARG A 231 -13.08 24.01 105.15
CA ARG A 231 -14.27 24.81 105.50
C ARG A 231 -15.08 24.15 106.60
N VAL A 232 -15.26 22.84 106.58
CA VAL A 232 -15.95 22.09 107.65
C VAL A 232 -15.19 22.22 108.97
N ASN A 233 -13.86 22.11 108.95
CA ASN A 233 -13.03 22.30 110.14
C ASN A 233 -13.14 23.73 110.67
N LEU A 234 -13.10 24.75 109.79
CA LEU A 234 -13.30 26.14 110.16
C LEU A 234 -14.68 26.32 110.81
N VAL A 235 -15.73 25.85 110.14
CA VAL A 235 -17.11 25.88 110.65
C VAL A 235 -17.22 25.16 112.00
N ALA A 236 -16.58 24.00 112.18
CA ALA A 236 -16.55 23.30 113.45
C ALA A 236 -15.82 24.09 114.55
N THR A 237 -14.71 24.77 114.22
CA THR A 237 -14.00 25.62 115.18
C THR A 237 -14.81 26.85 115.56
N GLU A 238 -15.46 27.49 114.59
CA GLU A 238 -16.36 28.62 114.83
C GLU A 238 -17.60 28.16 115.61
N PHE A 239 -18.19 27.01 115.31
CA PHE A 239 -19.28 26.43 116.12
C PHE A 239 -18.85 26.15 117.56
N ARG A 240 -17.65 25.63 117.80
CA ARG A 240 -17.14 25.44 119.18
C ARG A 240 -16.93 26.77 119.89
N LYS A 241 -16.35 27.78 119.22
CA LYS A 241 -16.16 29.13 119.77
C LYS A 241 -17.49 29.81 120.09
N VAL A 242 -18.43 29.76 119.15
CA VAL A 242 -19.78 30.31 119.27
C VAL A 242 -20.52 29.58 120.39
N ALA A 243 -20.58 28.25 120.41
CA ALA A 243 -21.25 27.49 121.48
C ALA A 243 -20.70 27.82 122.88
N THR A 244 -19.38 27.99 123.01
CA THR A 244 -18.73 28.35 124.29
C THR A 244 -19.03 29.79 124.70
N SER A 245 -19.08 30.72 123.74
CA SER A 245 -19.40 32.14 123.98
C SER A 245 -20.91 32.40 124.17
N GLN A 246 -21.76 31.58 123.58
CA GLN A 246 -23.21 31.77 123.54
C GLN A 246 -23.93 31.09 124.72
N MET A 247 -23.35 30.10 125.39
CA MET A 247 -24.05 29.36 126.47
C MET A 247 -24.63 30.26 127.59
N TRP A 248 -24.05 31.45 127.82
CA TRP A 248 -24.51 32.40 128.85
C TRP A 248 -25.44 33.50 128.30
N ASP A 249 -25.19 34.03 127.10
CA ASP A 249 -26.04 35.06 126.48
C ASP A 249 -27.26 34.50 125.71
N THR A 250 -27.22 33.23 125.32
CA THR A 250 -28.24 32.58 124.46
C THR A 250 -29.48 32.15 125.21
N THR A 251 -29.41 31.82 126.50
CA THR A 251 -30.62 31.48 127.27
C THR A 251 -31.59 32.66 127.38
N LYS A 252 -31.05 33.87 127.50
CA LYS A 252 -31.84 35.10 127.65
C LYS A 252 -32.30 35.67 126.30
N ARG A 253 -31.48 35.55 125.24
CA ARG A 253 -31.79 36.08 123.91
C ARG A 253 -32.64 35.12 123.06
N ALA A 254 -32.45 33.81 123.18
CA ALA A 254 -33.21 32.80 122.43
C ALA A 254 -34.71 32.76 122.77
N ILE A 255 -35.12 33.15 123.99
CA ILE A 255 -36.54 33.26 124.36
C ILE A 255 -37.24 34.39 123.60
N MET A 256 -36.55 35.52 123.38
CA MET A 256 -37.13 36.68 122.70
C MET A 256 -37.00 36.60 121.18
N GLU A 257 -35.90 36.06 120.67
CA GLU A 257 -35.67 35.90 119.23
C GLU A 257 -36.44 34.71 118.64
N ASN A 258 -36.69 33.60 119.37
CA ASN A 258 -37.55 32.51 118.86
C ASN A 258 -38.95 33.00 118.51
N SER A 259 -39.55 33.84 119.36
CA SER A 259 -40.88 34.39 119.12
C SER A 259 -40.93 35.23 117.84
N THR A 260 -39.92 36.09 117.66
CA THR A 260 -39.83 36.99 116.50
C THR A 260 -39.45 36.25 115.21
N VAL A 261 -38.51 35.30 115.28
CA VAL A 261 -38.11 34.44 114.16
C VAL A 261 -39.26 33.52 113.77
N THR A 262 -40.02 32.96 114.69
CA THR A 262 -41.19 32.11 114.35
C THR A 262 -42.23 32.89 113.53
N LEU A 263 -42.49 34.15 113.89
CA LEU A 263 -43.39 35.02 113.13
C LEU A 263 -42.82 35.34 111.74
N GLN A 264 -41.54 35.69 111.62
CA GLN A 264 -40.93 35.98 110.32
C GLN A 264 -40.78 34.71 109.44
N LEU A 265 -40.47 33.56 110.04
CA LEU A 265 -40.38 32.26 109.36
C LEU A 265 -41.72 31.89 108.73
N SER A 266 -42.84 32.17 109.41
CA SER A 266 -44.18 31.96 108.85
C SER A 266 -44.44 32.82 107.62
N LYS A 267 -44.05 34.10 107.64
CA LYS A 267 -44.20 35.03 106.51
C LYS A 267 -43.29 34.65 105.33
N ILE A 268 -42.02 34.32 105.60
CA ILE A 268 -41.06 33.88 104.59
C ILE A 268 -41.48 32.53 103.99
N SER A 269 -42.02 31.62 104.81
CA SER A 269 -42.57 30.33 104.34
C SER A 269 -43.76 30.53 103.39
N GLN A 270 -44.67 31.46 103.72
CA GLN A 270 -45.79 31.80 102.85
C GLN A 270 -45.32 32.43 101.52
N GLN A 271 -44.35 33.34 101.56
CA GLN A 271 -43.75 33.92 100.35
C GLN A 271 -42.98 32.87 99.52
N GLY A 272 -42.25 31.98 100.17
CA GLY A 272 -41.56 30.87 99.51
C GLY A 272 -42.52 29.91 98.81
N MET A 273 -43.70 29.67 99.40
CA MET A 273 -44.76 28.87 98.79
C MET A 273 -45.36 29.56 97.56
N GLN A 274 -45.58 30.88 97.60
CA GLN A 274 -46.04 31.66 96.45
C GLN A 274 -45.02 31.64 95.30
N LEU A 275 -43.74 31.88 95.60
CA LEU A 275 -42.66 31.83 94.60
C LEU A 275 -42.49 30.42 94.01
N LEU A 276 -42.70 29.37 94.81
CA LEU A 276 -42.68 27.99 94.31
C LEU A 276 -43.82 27.76 93.31
N GLN A 277 -45.03 28.23 93.64
CA GLN A 277 -46.20 28.14 92.77
C GLN A 277 -46.00 28.92 91.46
N GLU A 278 -45.46 30.14 91.53
CA GLU A 278 -45.08 30.92 90.33
C GLU A 278 -44.00 30.21 89.52
N ASN A 279 -43.00 29.61 90.17
CA ASN A 279 -41.95 28.86 89.48
C ASN A 279 -42.49 27.62 88.77
N GLU A 280 -43.45 26.91 89.37
CA GLU A 280 -44.15 25.81 88.73
C GLU A 280 -44.99 26.28 87.53
N GLN A 281 -45.69 27.41 87.65
CA GLN A 281 -46.42 28.00 86.53
C GLN A 281 -45.47 28.40 85.40
N LEU A 282 -44.33 29.04 85.71
CA LEU A 282 -43.30 29.44 84.74
C LEU A 282 -42.61 28.23 84.09
N LYS A 283 -42.39 27.14 84.83
CA LYS A 283 -41.93 25.86 84.24
C LYS A 283 -42.99 25.29 83.31
N GLY A 284 -44.26 25.33 83.70
CA GLY A 284 -45.37 24.91 82.85
C GLY A 284 -45.48 25.72 81.55
N THR A 285 -45.26 27.04 81.59
CA THR A 285 -45.23 27.88 80.38
C THR A 285 -43.96 27.62 79.55
N GLN A 286 -42.80 27.44 80.20
CA GLN A 286 -41.56 27.07 79.52
C GLN A 286 -41.69 25.74 78.78
N ASP A 287 -42.26 24.71 79.42
CA ASP A 287 -42.48 23.39 78.81
C ASP A 287 -43.44 23.48 77.62
N LYS A 288 -44.50 24.30 77.72
CA LYS A 288 -45.40 24.56 76.59
C LYS A 288 -44.66 25.25 75.43
N LEU A 289 -43.82 26.23 75.72
CA LEU A 289 -43.04 26.94 74.69
C LEU A 289 -41.99 26.02 74.04
N CYS A 290 -41.32 25.16 74.82
CA CYS A 290 -40.40 24.16 74.31
C CYS A 290 -41.11 23.19 73.34
N LYS A 291 -42.31 22.72 73.67
CA LYS A 291 -43.12 21.86 72.78
C LYS A 291 -43.52 22.58 71.49
N GLN A 292 -43.85 23.87 71.56
CA GLN A 292 -44.15 24.67 70.37
C GLN A 292 -42.91 24.86 69.48
N LEU A 293 -41.74 25.12 70.08
CA LEU A 293 -40.49 25.22 69.34
C LEU A 293 -40.11 23.90 68.65
N GLU A 294 -40.26 22.77 69.34
CA GLU A 294 -40.01 21.45 68.75
C GLU A 294 -40.95 21.16 67.58
N LEU A 295 -42.24 21.50 67.70
CA LEU A 295 -43.20 21.37 66.60
C LEU A 295 -42.78 22.24 65.40
N LEU A 296 -42.43 23.50 65.64
CA LEU A 296 -41.99 24.42 64.59
C LEU A 296 -40.70 23.95 63.91
N GLU A 297 -39.71 23.49 64.67
CA GLU A 297 -38.46 22.93 64.12
C GLU A 297 -38.73 21.69 63.25
N ASN A 298 -39.63 20.81 63.70
CA ASN A 298 -40.03 19.64 62.93
C ASN A 298 -40.74 20.03 61.63
N THR A 299 -41.65 21.02 61.68
CA THR A 299 -42.29 21.52 60.45
C THR A 299 -41.27 22.15 59.49
N GLN A 300 -40.30 22.90 59.99
CA GLN A 300 -39.22 23.47 59.18
C GLN A 300 -38.36 22.39 58.52
N LYS A 301 -38.00 21.33 59.25
CA LYS A 301 -37.25 20.19 58.70
C LYS A 301 -38.02 19.50 57.57
N VAL A 302 -39.31 19.25 57.76
CA VAL A 302 -40.17 18.65 56.73
C VAL A 302 -40.28 19.57 55.51
N MET A 303 -40.48 20.86 55.71
CA MET A 303 -40.51 21.83 54.60
C MET A 303 -39.19 21.89 53.84
N ALA A 304 -38.04 21.86 54.53
CA ALA A 304 -36.73 21.85 53.90
C ALA A 304 -36.49 20.54 53.09
N GLN A 305 -36.93 19.40 53.61
CA GLN A 305 -36.86 18.13 52.89
C GLN A 305 -37.71 18.15 51.62
N HIS A 306 -38.94 18.66 51.71
CA HIS A 306 -39.84 18.81 50.56
C HIS A 306 -39.29 19.79 49.52
N SER A 307 -38.81 20.96 49.95
CA SER A 307 -38.15 21.94 49.08
C SER A 307 -36.94 21.35 48.34
N ARG A 308 -36.10 20.57 49.04
CA ARG A 308 -34.99 19.84 48.43
C ARG A 308 -35.48 18.81 47.41
N GLY A 309 -36.56 18.09 47.71
CA GLY A 309 -37.20 17.14 46.79
C GLY A 309 -37.69 17.83 45.52
N HIS A 310 -38.40 18.95 45.68
CA HIS A 310 -38.90 19.77 44.58
C HIS A 310 -37.76 20.30 43.71
N GLN A 311 -36.69 20.81 44.32
CA GLN A 311 -35.52 21.29 43.58
C GLN A 311 -34.89 20.18 42.73
N LYS A 312 -34.79 18.95 43.26
CA LYS A 312 -34.28 17.80 42.49
C LYS A 312 -35.18 17.46 41.31
N ILE A 313 -36.50 17.48 41.50
CA ILE A 313 -37.47 17.22 40.42
C ILE A 313 -37.37 18.31 39.34
N ILE A 314 -37.27 19.58 39.74
CA ILE A 314 -37.10 20.71 38.80
C ILE A 314 -35.83 20.53 37.98
N LEU A 315 -34.70 20.18 38.61
CA LEU A 315 -33.45 19.93 37.89
C LEU A 315 -33.59 18.77 36.90
N LEU A 316 -34.19 17.65 37.32
CA LEU A 316 -34.41 16.49 36.46
C LEU A 316 -35.30 16.84 35.25
N LEU A 317 -36.40 17.55 35.48
CA LEU A 317 -37.30 18.00 34.41
C LEU A 317 -36.61 19.01 33.48
N THR A 318 -35.80 19.91 34.02
CA THR A 318 -35.03 20.88 33.21
C THR A 318 -34.03 20.18 32.31
N GLU A 319 -33.33 19.16 32.82
CA GLU A 319 -32.39 18.36 32.04
C GLU A 319 -33.11 17.53 30.97
N LYS A 320 -34.26 16.93 31.30
CA LYS A 320 -35.09 16.23 30.32
C LYS A 320 -35.60 17.14 29.21
N CYS A 321 -36.02 18.36 29.54
CA CYS A 321 -36.39 19.37 28.54
C CYS A 321 -35.20 19.74 27.64
N ARG A 322 -33.98 19.85 28.18
CA ARG A 322 -32.77 20.13 27.41
C ARG A 322 -32.43 18.97 26.47
N GLU A 323 -32.46 17.73 26.95
CA GLU A 323 -32.27 16.53 26.13
C GLU A 323 -33.30 16.46 24.99
N GLN A 324 -34.57 16.73 25.30
CA GLN A 324 -35.64 16.72 24.31
C GLN A 324 -35.48 17.85 23.27
N GLN A 325 -34.85 18.97 23.61
CA GLN A 325 -34.53 20.05 22.68
C GLN A 325 -33.31 19.76 21.79
N GLN A 326 -32.39 18.89 22.22
CA GLN A 326 -31.23 18.50 21.40
C GLN A 326 -31.62 17.59 20.23
N GLY A 327 -32.54 16.65 20.46
CA GLY A 327 -33.07 15.75 19.42
C GLY A 327 -33.58 16.43 18.14
N PRO A 328 -34.45 17.46 18.18
CA PRO A 328 -34.93 18.15 16.98
C PRO A 328 -33.81 18.94 16.28
N VAL A 329 -32.87 19.54 17.03
CA VAL A 329 -31.74 20.27 16.45
C VAL A 329 -30.81 19.35 15.67
N GLU A 330 -30.52 18.16 16.21
CA GLU A 330 -29.74 17.14 15.51
C GLU A 330 -30.48 16.58 14.28
N ALA A 331 -31.79 16.35 14.40
CA ALA A 331 -32.63 15.91 13.29
C ALA A 331 -32.68 16.95 12.16
N GLU A 332 -32.78 18.25 12.48
CA GLU A 332 -32.72 19.33 11.50
C GLU A 332 -31.36 19.41 10.80
N ARG A 333 -30.26 19.25 11.55
CA ARG A 333 -28.90 19.19 10.99
C ARG A 333 -28.74 18.03 10.01
N LEU A 334 -29.20 16.84 10.40
CA LEU A 334 -29.17 15.65 9.52
C LEU A 334 -30.06 15.85 8.30
N ARG A 335 -31.24 16.45 8.46
CA ARG A 335 -32.16 16.76 7.35
C ARG A 335 -31.54 17.73 6.34
N LEU A 336 -30.82 18.74 6.81
CA LEU A 336 -30.09 19.67 5.93
C LEU A 336 -28.99 18.94 5.15
N GLN A 337 -28.22 18.07 5.80
CA GLN A 337 -27.18 17.27 5.15
C GLN A 337 -27.75 16.30 4.11
N LEU A 338 -28.87 15.63 4.43
CA LEU A 338 -29.57 14.76 3.48
C LEU A 338 -30.07 15.55 2.27
N SER A 339 -30.67 16.73 2.48
CA SER A 339 -31.11 17.60 1.39
C SER A 339 -29.96 18.04 0.48
N GLN A 340 -28.77 18.34 1.04
CA GLN A 340 -27.58 18.68 0.26
C GLN A 340 -27.07 17.49 -0.56
N LEU A 341 -27.08 16.30 0.02
CA LEU A 341 -26.71 15.05 -0.68
C LEU A 341 -27.70 14.68 -1.79
N GLU A 342 -29.00 14.87 -1.56
CA GLU A 342 -30.02 14.65 -2.59
C GLU A 342 -29.85 15.60 -3.77
N GLN A 343 -29.55 16.88 -3.52
CA GLN A 343 -29.26 17.85 -4.56
C GLN A 343 -28.01 17.48 -5.37
N SER A 344 -26.94 17.03 -4.72
CA SER A 344 -25.72 16.61 -5.42
C SER A 344 -25.92 15.34 -6.25
N LEU A 345 -26.70 14.37 -5.75
CA LEU A 345 -27.09 13.18 -6.50
C LEU A 345 -27.93 13.53 -7.73
N GLN A 346 -28.90 14.43 -7.59
CA GLN A 346 -29.71 14.90 -8.71
C GLN A 346 -28.86 15.61 -9.77
N GLN A 347 -27.88 16.42 -9.35
CA GLN A 347 -26.96 17.07 -10.28
C GLN A 347 -26.11 16.03 -11.02
N LEU A 348 -25.51 15.09 -10.29
CA LEU A 348 -24.69 14.04 -10.88
C LEU A 348 -25.48 13.14 -11.85
N GLN A 349 -26.77 12.92 -11.57
CA GLN A 349 -27.66 12.17 -12.46
C GLN A 349 -27.94 12.92 -13.76
N LYS A 350 -28.15 14.25 -13.71
CA LYS A 350 -28.28 15.09 -14.91
C LYS A 350 -26.99 15.07 -15.73
N ASP A 351 -25.84 15.28 -15.09
CA ASP A 351 -24.54 15.25 -15.76
C ASP A 351 -24.29 13.88 -16.42
N ASN A 352 -24.68 12.78 -15.78
CA ASN A 352 -24.59 11.44 -16.37
C ASN A 352 -25.49 11.27 -17.60
N GLN A 353 -26.71 11.82 -17.58
CA GLN A 353 -27.60 11.78 -18.74
C GLN A 353 -27.04 12.60 -19.90
N ASP A 354 -26.50 13.78 -19.61
CA ASP A 354 -25.87 14.65 -20.61
C ASP A 354 -24.65 13.96 -21.24
N LEU A 355 -23.77 13.36 -20.45
CA LEU A 355 -22.62 12.60 -20.95
C LEU A 355 -23.03 11.37 -21.78
N ARG A 356 -24.11 10.67 -21.39
CA ARG A 356 -24.65 9.56 -22.20
C ARG A 356 -25.17 10.06 -23.55
N SER A 357 -25.88 11.17 -23.58
CA SER A 357 -26.37 11.77 -24.83
C SER A 357 -25.22 12.18 -25.75
N GLN A 358 -24.15 12.78 -25.20
CA GLN A 358 -22.95 13.16 -25.95
C GLN A 358 -22.23 11.93 -26.50
N ARG A 359 -22.07 10.88 -25.69
CA ARG A 359 -21.49 9.59 -26.14
C ARG A 359 -22.29 9.01 -27.30
N ASP A 360 -23.61 8.99 -27.20
CA ASP A 360 -24.47 8.41 -28.24
C ASP A 360 -24.42 9.26 -29.53
N GLN A 361 -24.33 10.58 -29.41
CA GLN A 361 -24.12 11.48 -30.55
C GLN A 361 -22.77 11.23 -31.23
N LEU A 362 -21.69 11.09 -30.48
CA LEU A 362 -20.37 10.76 -31.01
C LEU A 362 -20.34 9.37 -31.67
N ARG A 363 -21.05 8.40 -31.08
CA ARG A 363 -21.20 7.06 -31.65
C ARG A 363 -21.89 7.09 -33.01
N LEU A 364 -22.99 7.85 -33.14
CA LEU A 364 -23.68 8.05 -34.41
C LEU A 364 -22.79 8.72 -35.46
N GLN A 365 -21.97 9.71 -35.05
CA GLN A 365 -20.99 10.34 -35.94
C GLN A 365 -19.92 9.35 -36.42
N LEU A 366 -19.42 8.49 -35.52
CA LEU A 366 -18.44 7.46 -35.87
C LEU A 366 -19.02 6.43 -36.83
N GLU A 367 -20.25 5.94 -36.58
CA GLU A 367 -20.94 5.00 -37.45
C GLU A 367 -21.17 5.60 -38.85
N ARG A 368 -21.52 6.89 -38.94
CA ARG A 368 -21.64 7.60 -40.22
C ARG A 368 -20.31 7.68 -40.95
N GLN A 369 -19.23 8.08 -40.26
CA GLN A 369 -17.89 8.14 -40.86
C GLN A 369 -17.42 6.76 -41.34
N GLN A 370 -17.74 5.70 -40.58
CA GLN A 370 -17.41 4.33 -40.94
C GLN A 370 -18.19 3.85 -42.17
N ALA A 371 -19.49 4.20 -42.27
CA ALA A 371 -20.30 3.92 -43.45
C ALA A 371 -19.81 4.68 -44.69
N GLU A 372 -19.44 5.96 -44.53
CA GLU A 372 -18.83 6.77 -45.60
C GLU A 372 -17.49 6.17 -46.04
N ALA A 373 -16.64 5.73 -45.11
CA ALA A 373 -15.39 5.04 -45.43
C ALA A 373 -15.61 3.72 -46.18
N GLN A 374 -16.57 2.90 -45.74
CA GLN A 374 -16.93 1.65 -46.44
C GLN A 374 -17.45 1.92 -47.85
N ARG A 375 -18.28 2.96 -48.03
CA ARG A 375 -18.78 3.38 -49.35
C ARG A 375 -17.63 3.80 -50.27
N LEU A 376 -16.74 4.68 -49.81
CA LEU A 376 -15.58 5.13 -50.58
C LEU A 376 -14.65 3.96 -50.93
N GLN A 377 -14.49 3.00 -50.03
CA GLN A 377 -13.70 1.81 -50.28
C GLN A 377 -14.34 0.91 -51.33
N HIS A 378 -15.67 0.77 -51.32
CA HIS A 378 -16.39 0.07 -52.38
C HIS A 378 -16.22 0.76 -53.73
N GLU A 379 -16.43 2.09 -53.80
CA GLU A 379 -16.23 2.90 -55.01
C GLU A 379 -14.79 2.77 -55.56
N LEU A 380 -13.78 2.77 -54.69
CA LEU A 380 -12.39 2.54 -55.09
C LEU A 380 -12.19 1.15 -55.70
N THR A 381 -12.77 0.10 -55.11
CA THR A 381 -12.64 -1.27 -55.65
C THR A 381 -13.35 -1.43 -56.99
N THR A 382 -14.49 -0.77 -57.20
CA THR A 382 -15.18 -0.78 -58.49
C THR A 382 -14.36 -0.04 -59.55
N GLU A 383 -13.82 1.13 -59.22
CA GLU A 383 -12.93 1.89 -60.10
C GLU A 383 -11.65 1.11 -60.45
N GLN A 384 -11.05 0.42 -59.47
CA GLN A 384 -9.89 -0.44 -59.72
C GLN A 384 -10.22 -1.61 -60.67
N LYS A 385 -11.38 -2.25 -60.52
CA LYS A 385 -11.84 -3.31 -61.43
C LYS A 385 -12.07 -2.78 -62.85
N VAL A 386 -12.69 -1.62 -62.99
CA VAL A 386 -12.86 -0.93 -64.28
C VAL A 386 -11.49 -0.63 -64.89
N ARG A 387 -10.57 -0.01 -64.16
CA ARG A 387 -9.21 0.28 -64.63
C ARG A 387 -8.47 -0.99 -65.08
N ALA A 388 -8.58 -2.09 -64.33
CA ALA A 388 -7.98 -3.36 -64.71
C ALA A 388 -8.58 -3.89 -66.03
N SER A 389 -9.90 -3.83 -66.20
CA SER A 389 -10.56 -4.25 -67.44
C SER A 389 -10.17 -3.39 -68.64
N LEU A 390 -10.06 -2.07 -68.47
CA LEU A 390 -9.58 -1.15 -69.51
C LEU A 390 -8.12 -1.42 -69.86
N ALA A 391 -7.26 -1.68 -68.87
CA ALA A 391 -5.87 -2.06 -69.10
C ALA A 391 -5.78 -3.36 -69.91
N THR A 392 -6.61 -4.37 -69.61
CA THR A 392 -6.64 -5.61 -70.40
C THR A 392 -7.13 -5.39 -71.83
N ALA A 393 -8.15 -4.54 -72.04
CA ALA A 393 -8.65 -4.21 -73.36
C ALA A 393 -7.60 -3.45 -74.19
N LEU A 394 -6.84 -2.53 -73.57
CA LEU A 394 -5.74 -1.84 -74.23
C LEU A 394 -4.62 -2.79 -74.64
N VAL A 395 -4.24 -3.76 -73.79
CA VAL A 395 -3.25 -4.79 -74.13
C VAL A 395 -3.75 -5.70 -75.27
N GLN A 396 -5.02 -6.06 -75.26
CA GLN A 396 -5.61 -6.84 -76.34
C GLN A 396 -5.66 -6.05 -77.65
N ALA A 397 -6.04 -4.77 -77.61
CA ALA A 397 -6.05 -3.89 -78.77
C ALA A 397 -4.66 -3.69 -79.40
N THR A 398 -3.62 -3.51 -78.58
CA THR A 398 -2.25 -3.43 -79.09
C THR A 398 -1.79 -4.73 -79.71
N SER A 399 -2.15 -5.89 -79.16
CA SER A 399 -1.86 -7.19 -79.79
C SER A 399 -2.60 -7.40 -81.11
N PHE A 400 -3.87 -6.99 -81.20
CA PHE A 400 -4.66 -7.05 -82.44
C PHE A 400 -4.07 -6.14 -83.53
N LEU A 401 -3.64 -4.93 -83.20
CA LEU A 401 -2.97 -4.02 -84.14
C LEU A 401 -1.63 -4.58 -84.64
N GLN A 402 -0.86 -5.25 -83.78
CA GLN A 402 0.36 -5.94 -84.21
C GLN A 402 0.08 -7.07 -85.21
N ASN A 403 -1.00 -7.83 -85.02
CA ASN A 403 -1.41 -8.89 -85.95
C ASN A 403 -1.86 -8.33 -87.32
N ILE A 404 -2.54 -7.18 -87.35
CA ILE A 404 -2.99 -6.53 -88.60
C ILE A 404 -1.81 -6.06 -89.46
N LEU A 405 -0.74 -5.55 -88.82
CA LEU A 405 0.42 -5.02 -89.54
C LEU A 405 1.34 -6.11 -90.14
N GLN A 406 1.15 -7.39 -89.81
CA GLN A 406 2.02 -8.49 -90.26
C GLN A 406 1.61 -9.15 -91.59
N ILE A 407 0.47 -8.81 -92.20
CA ILE A 407 -0.02 -9.44 -93.43
C ILE A 407 0.19 -8.48 -94.62
N GLN A 408 1.12 -8.79 -95.54
CA GLN A 408 1.28 -8.07 -96.82
C GLN A 408 0.79 -8.93 -98.00
N PRO A 409 0.11 -8.34 -99.00
CA PRO A 409 -0.39 -9.06 -100.17
C PRO A 409 0.64 -9.03 -101.31
N ASP A 410 1.03 -10.20 -101.82
CA ASP A 410 1.78 -10.33 -103.07
C ASP A 410 0.84 -10.58 -104.25
N LYS A 411 1.12 -9.86 -105.33
CA LYS A 411 0.21 -9.60 -106.44
C LYS A 411 0.37 -10.67 -107.50
N GLU A 412 -0.69 -11.44 -107.75
CA GLU A 412 -1.12 -11.94 -109.06
C GLU A 412 -2.29 -12.92 -108.87
N ASP A 413 -3.50 -12.38 -108.70
CA ASP A 413 -4.76 -12.95 -109.20
C ASP A 413 -5.91 -12.01 -108.83
N SER A 414 -6.76 -11.70 -109.81
CA SER A 414 -7.75 -10.60 -109.77
C SER A 414 -8.96 -10.83 -108.85
N ASP A 415 -8.91 -11.83 -107.96
CA ASP A 415 -9.90 -12.04 -106.89
C ASP A 415 -9.31 -11.88 -105.46
N PHE A 416 -8.00 -11.65 -105.32
CA PHE A 416 -7.33 -11.51 -104.01
C PHE A 416 -7.38 -10.10 -103.38
N ASP A 417 -7.68 -9.05 -104.15
CA ASP A 417 -7.72 -7.66 -103.62
C ASP A 417 -9.00 -7.37 -102.80
N VAL A 418 -10.13 -8.00 -103.15
CA VAL A 418 -11.37 -7.88 -102.38
C VAL A 418 -11.29 -8.70 -101.08
N GLU A 419 -10.76 -9.92 -101.12
CA GLU A 419 -10.64 -10.77 -99.92
C GLU A 419 -9.64 -10.21 -98.89
N PHE A 420 -8.50 -9.67 -99.33
CA PHE A 420 -7.53 -9.04 -98.42
C PHE A 420 -8.08 -7.74 -97.82
N GLN A 421 -8.70 -6.86 -98.62
CA GLN A 421 -9.34 -5.66 -98.09
C GLN A 421 -10.56 -5.96 -97.21
N LEU A 422 -11.29 -7.05 -97.48
CA LEU A 422 -12.41 -7.49 -96.68
C LEU A 422 -11.93 -8.07 -95.35
N GLN A 423 -10.88 -8.91 -95.33
CA GLN A 423 -10.28 -9.41 -94.09
C GLN A 423 -9.67 -8.27 -93.25
N HIS A 424 -8.97 -7.32 -93.86
CA HIS A 424 -8.42 -6.17 -93.16
C HIS A 424 -9.53 -5.23 -92.63
N LYS A 425 -10.60 -4.99 -93.40
CA LYS A 425 -11.79 -4.27 -92.91
C LYS A 425 -12.52 -5.02 -91.81
N GLU A 426 -12.60 -6.33 -91.87
CA GLU A 426 -13.26 -7.15 -90.85
C GLU A 426 -12.45 -7.14 -89.54
N MET A 427 -11.13 -7.26 -89.61
CA MET A 427 -10.26 -7.14 -88.43
C MET A 427 -10.30 -5.73 -87.83
N LEU A 428 -10.32 -4.67 -88.65
CA LEU A 428 -10.49 -3.30 -88.16
C LEU A 428 -11.89 -3.06 -87.57
N LYS A 429 -12.94 -3.67 -88.14
CA LYS A 429 -14.29 -3.65 -87.56
C LYS A 429 -14.35 -4.41 -86.24
N GLN A 430 -13.66 -5.54 -86.12
CA GLN A 430 -13.56 -6.29 -84.87
C GLN A 430 -12.76 -5.54 -83.80
N LEU A 431 -11.68 -4.85 -84.17
CA LEU A 431 -10.95 -3.94 -83.29
C LEU A 431 -11.84 -2.78 -82.83
N LEU A 432 -12.58 -2.16 -83.74
CA LEU A 432 -13.52 -1.09 -83.43
C LEU A 432 -14.63 -1.58 -82.49
N ALA A 433 -15.18 -2.78 -82.73
CA ALA A 433 -16.20 -3.39 -81.89
C ALA A 433 -15.66 -3.65 -80.47
N MET A 434 -14.47 -4.22 -80.35
CA MET A 434 -13.84 -4.48 -79.05
C MET A 434 -13.52 -3.18 -78.29
N LEU A 435 -12.92 -2.18 -78.94
CA LEU A 435 -12.67 -0.87 -78.33
C LEU A 435 -13.97 -0.14 -77.98
N SER A 436 -15.02 -0.26 -78.80
CA SER A 436 -16.34 0.32 -78.49
C SER A 436 -16.99 -0.36 -77.27
N SER A 437 -16.81 -1.67 -77.10
CA SER A 437 -17.29 -2.39 -75.91
C SER A 437 -16.51 -2.02 -74.65
N ALA A 438 -15.21 -1.72 -74.76
CA ALA A 438 -14.38 -1.25 -73.65
C ALA A 438 -14.70 0.20 -73.25
N VAL A 439 -15.05 1.07 -74.21
CA VAL A 439 -15.47 2.46 -73.97
C VAL A 439 -16.86 2.55 -73.33
N VAL A 440 -17.72 1.54 -73.48
CA VAL A 440 -18.99 1.46 -72.74
C VAL A 440 -18.78 1.09 -71.26
N LEU A 441 -17.68 0.42 -70.93
CA LEU A 441 -17.31 0.04 -69.57
C LEU A 441 -16.53 1.14 -68.82
N SER A 442 -16.08 2.19 -69.50
CA SER A 442 -15.48 3.35 -68.84
C SER A 442 -16.58 4.28 -68.31
N PRO A 443 -16.57 4.63 -67.01
CA PRO A 443 -17.49 5.63 -66.50
C PRO A 443 -17.14 6.97 -67.17
N LYS A 444 -18.16 7.61 -67.76
CA LYS A 444 -18.06 9.02 -68.17
C LYS A 444 -17.57 9.80 -66.96
N ILE A 445 -16.42 10.47 -67.08
CA ILE A 445 -15.93 11.42 -66.09
C ILE A 445 -17.00 12.50 -65.95
N ALA A 446 -17.88 12.32 -64.96
CA ALA A 446 -18.71 13.39 -64.47
C ALA A 446 -17.76 14.38 -63.80
N VAL A 447 -17.65 15.56 -64.40
CA VAL A 447 -17.01 16.74 -63.85
C VAL A 447 -17.32 16.81 -62.35
N CYS A 448 -16.32 16.62 -61.50
CA CYS A 448 -16.44 16.94 -60.08
C CYS A 448 -16.90 18.39 -59.98
N PRO A 449 -18.03 18.70 -59.32
CA PRO A 449 -18.35 20.08 -59.01
C PRO A 449 -17.28 20.57 -58.05
N ARG A 450 -16.45 21.49 -58.57
CA ARG A 450 -15.69 22.50 -57.86
C ARG A 450 -16.39 22.88 -56.55
N TRP A 451 -15.71 22.66 -55.42
CA TRP A 451 -16.18 23.10 -54.11
C TRP A 451 -16.40 24.61 -54.11
N GLU A 452 -17.66 25.04 -54.05
CA GLU A 452 -18.01 26.41 -53.71
C GLU A 452 -19.43 26.38 -53.16
N SER A 453 -19.55 26.44 -51.84
CA SER A 453 -20.60 27.18 -51.11
C SER A 453 -20.58 26.80 -49.63
N ARG A 454 -19.90 27.64 -48.85
CA ARG A 454 -20.21 27.90 -47.44
C ARG A 454 -21.41 28.87 -47.41
N PRO A 455 -22.32 28.74 -46.43
CA PRO A 455 -22.74 29.93 -45.68
C PRO A 455 -22.68 29.62 -44.18
N TYR A 456 -21.83 30.32 -43.42
CA TYR A 456 -22.21 31.48 -42.59
C TYR A 456 -23.34 31.21 -41.58
N SER A 457 -22.92 30.79 -40.38
CA SER A 457 -23.17 31.32 -39.02
C SER A 457 -24.52 31.91 -38.62
N PRO A 458 -24.82 31.88 -37.31
CA PRO A 458 -25.06 33.17 -36.64
C PRO A 458 -24.29 33.24 -35.28
N PRO A 459 -24.39 34.32 -34.48
CA PRO A 459 -23.24 35.16 -34.18
C PRO A 459 -22.85 35.08 -32.69
N ARG A 460 -21.58 35.36 -32.39
CA ARG A 460 -21.19 35.80 -31.05
C ARG A 460 -21.56 37.28 -30.90
N GLU A 461 -22.53 37.56 -30.04
CA GLU A 461 -22.63 38.82 -29.29
C GLU A 461 -21.94 38.57 -27.92
N SER A 462 -20.81 39.20 -27.58
CA SER A 462 -20.62 40.60 -27.17
C SER A 462 -21.40 40.86 -25.86
N GLN A 463 -20.78 40.92 -24.68
CA GLN A 463 -19.98 41.97 -24.01
C GLN A 463 -19.89 41.47 -22.54
N SER A 464 -18.94 41.76 -21.65
CA SER A 464 -18.16 42.98 -21.43
C SER A 464 -16.89 42.66 -20.62
N SER A 465 -15.81 43.34 -21.00
CA SER A 465 -14.72 43.76 -20.12
C SER A 465 -15.27 44.39 -18.83
N THR A 466 -14.59 44.21 -17.68
CA THR A 466 -14.10 45.29 -16.78
C THR A 466 -13.74 44.70 -15.41
N GLN A 467 -12.46 44.87 -15.08
CA GLN A 467 -11.80 45.14 -13.79
C GLN A 467 -12.45 44.81 -12.42
N PRO A 468 -11.61 44.55 -11.39
CA PRO A 468 -12.06 44.35 -10.01
C PRO A 468 -12.51 45.68 -9.39
N PRO A 469 -13.34 45.62 -8.33
CA PRO A 469 -13.18 46.62 -7.29
C PRO A 469 -13.16 45.99 -5.88
N THR A 470 -12.08 46.34 -5.19
CA THR A 470 -12.05 46.78 -3.80
C THR A 470 -13.34 47.50 -3.39
N GLY A 471 -13.89 47.10 -2.25
CA GLY A 471 -14.99 47.79 -1.59
C GLY A 471 -15.13 47.31 -0.15
N THR A 472 -14.25 47.79 0.73
CA THR A 472 -14.56 47.92 2.17
C THR A 472 -15.42 49.19 2.36
N PRO A 473 -16.35 49.17 3.32
CA PRO A 473 -16.00 49.81 4.58
C PRO A 473 -16.29 48.91 5.79
N LEU A 474 -15.22 48.66 6.54
CA LEU A 474 -15.25 48.67 8.00
C LEU A 474 -15.91 49.98 8.44
N GLN A 475 -17.03 49.91 9.16
CA GLN A 475 -17.23 50.63 10.44
C GLN A 475 -18.65 50.37 10.97
N GLN A 476 -18.86 49.23 11.63
CA GLN A 476 -19.75 49.12 12.79
C GLN A 476 -19.64 47.71 13.37
N LEU A 477 -18.72 47.55 14.31
CA LEU A 477 -19.05 47.30 15.71
C LEU A 477 -17.74 46.97 16.44
N SER A 478 -17.13 48.03 16.96
CA SER A 478 -16.25 47.96 18.12
C SER A 478 -17.00 47.23 19.23
N GLY A 479 -16.66 45.98 19.51
CA GLY A 479 -17.42 45.20 20.50
C GLY A 479 -16.79 43.87 20.93
N ILE A 480 -15.52 43.62 20.63
CA ILE A 480 -14.82 42.46 21.22
C ILE A 480 -14.07 42.96 22.45
N THR A 481 -14.74 42.94 23.59
CA THR A 481 -14.10 43.00 24.90
C THR A 481 -13.20 41.75 25.03
N PRO A 482 -11.94 41.87 25.47
CA PRO A 482 -11.14 40.71 25.78
C PRO A 482 -11.79 39.97 26.96
N TYR A 483 -11.83 38.66 26.83
CA TYR A 483 -12.37 37.71 27.80
C TYR A 483 -11.95 38.06 29.25
N GLN A 484 -12.93 38.23 30.13
CA GLN A 484 -12.72 38.40 31.57
C GLN A 484 -13.08 37.07 32.28
N PRO A 485 -12.35 36.66 33.33
CA PRO A 485 -12.66 35.45 34.07
C PRO A 485 -14.09 35.51 34.64
N GLY A 486 -15.01 34.71 34.08
CA GLY A 486 -16.43 34.69 34.50
C GLY A 486 -17.47 34.47 33.39
N ASP A 487 -17.09 34.54 32.11
CA ASP A 487 -18.03 34.39 30.97
C ASP A 487 -18.37 32.94 30.56
N LEU A 488 -17.97 31.93 31.35
CA LEU A 488 -18.32 30.52 31.11
C LEU A 488 -19.60 30.05 31.82
N GLY A 489 -20.39 30.96 32.40
CA GLY A 489 -21.70 30.61 32.97
C GLY A 489 -21.66 29.68 34.18
N LEU A 490 -20.50 29.45 34.78
CA LEU A 490 -20.33 28.58 35.96
C LEU A 490 -20.50 29.33 37.30
N VAL A 491 -20.66 30.66 37.28
CA VAL A 491 -20.99 31.49 38.47
C VAL A 491 -21.96 32.62 38.08
N PRO A 492 -23.12 32.80 38.75
CA PRO A 492 -24.03 33.91 38.47
C PRO A 492 -23.43 35.28 38.81
N ARG A 493 -23.58 36.29 37.94
CA ARG A 493 -23.19 37.68 38.23
C ARG A 493 -24.01 38.22 39.40
N ARG A 494 -23.36 38.71 40.46
CA ARG A 494 -24.02 39.58 41.45
C ARG A 494 -24.13 41.00 40.87
N PRO A 495 -25.29 41.67 40.92
CA PRO A 495 -25.37 43.08 40.60
C PRO A 495 -24.51 43.88 41.58
N HIS A 496 -23.72 44.80 41.03
CA HIS A 496 -22.83 45.68 41.77
C HIS A 496 -23.67 46.62 42.64
N ILE A 497 -23.77 46.32 43.94
CA ILE A 497 -24.20 47.29 44.95
C ILE A 497 -22.91 48.02 45.37
N PRO A 498 -22.79 49.35 45.24
CA PRO A 498 -21.64 50.06 45.78
C PRO A 498 -21.66 49.91 47.31
N PRO A 499 -20.53 49.58 47.97
CA PRO A 499 -20.52 49.45 49.42
C PRO A 499 -20.80 50.82 50.06
N ASN A 500 -21.78 50.83 50.95
CA ASN A 500 -22.11 51.96 51.82
C ASN A 500 -20.86 52.33 52.66
N THR A 501 -20.54 53.62 52.72
CA THR A 501 -19.30 54.15 53.32
C THR A 501 -19.25 54.05 54.85
N GLU A 502 -20.30 53.54 55.50
CA GLU A 502 -20.40 53.47 56.96
C GLU A 502 -19.98 52.12 57.58
N ASP A 503 -19.94 51.04 56.79
CA ASP A 503 -19.59 49.70 57.32
C ASP A 503 -18.07 49.40 57.33
N LEU A 504 -17.24 50.31 56.80
CA LEU A 504 -15.77 50.18 56.82
C LEU A 504 -15.10 50.88 58.01
N ARG A 505 -15.87 51.51 58.90
CA ARG A 505 -15.34 52.24 60.07
C ARG A 505 -15.22 51.42 61.37
N LEU A 506 -15.61 50.14 61.37
CA LEU A 506 -15.70 49.35 62.61
C LEU A 506 -14.67 48.20 62.74
N LEU A 507 -13.72 48.04 61.81
CA LEU A 507 -12.77 46.92 61.84
C LEU A 507 -11.29 47.30 61.79
N SER A 508 -10.89 48.44 62.36
CA SER A 508 -9.47 48.76 62.47
C SER A 508 -9.13 49.60 63.69
N HIS A 509 -9.32 49.05 64.89
CA HIS A 509 -8.67 49.58 66.09
C HIS A 509 -8.37 48.45 67.09
N THR A 510 -7.07 48.32 67.44
CA THR A 510 -6.58 47.86 68.77
C THR A 510 -6.53 46.32 68.92
N THR A 511 -5.49 45.60 69.38
CA THR A 511 -4.13 45.91 69.87
C THR A 511 -3.43 44.60 70.27
N ARG A 512 -2.13 44.51 69.98
CA ARG A 512 -1.03 44.21 70.92
C ARG A 512 -1.33 43.25 72.10
N VAL A 513 -0.56 42.16 72.10
CA VAL A 513 -0.01 41.40 73.25
C VAL A 513 -0.38 41.86 74.67
N GLY A 514 -0.79 40.89 75.49
CA GLY A 514 -0.23 40.75 76.83
C GLY A 514 -1.21 40.49 77.97
N THR A 515 -1.08 39.27 78.51
CA THR A 515 -1.00 38.94 79.95
C THR A 515 -2.24 38.64 80.81
N PHE A 516 -2.17 37.43 81.38
CA PHE A 516 -2.62 36.89 82.68
C PHE A 516 -4.12 36.96 83.06
N GLN A 517 -4.87 35.85 83.05
CA GLN A 517 -4.91 34.73 84.03
C GLN A 517 -5.67 35.13 85.31
N ILE A 518 -6.75 34.40 85.63
CA ILE A 518 -7.08 33.79 86.95
C ILE A 518 -8.63 33.59 87.19
N HIS A 519 -8.98 32.30 87.37
CA HIS A 519 -10.03 31.65 88.20
C HIS A 519 -11.54 31.51 87.81
N ASN A 520 -11.87 30.25 87.46
CA ASN A 520 -12.77 29.27 88.11
C ASN A 520 -14.30 29.18 87.87
N ALA A 521 -14.68 27.90 87.59
CA ALA A 521 -15.91 27.14 87.93
C ALA A 521 -17.23 27.52 87.22
N GLY A 522 -18.11 26.60 86.79
CA GLY A 522 -18.18 25.14 86.94
C GLY A 522 -19.63 24.63 87.07
N SER A 523 -20.22 24.16 85.95
CA SER A 523 -21.31 23.12 85.83
C SER A 523 -22.75 23.44 86.35
N PRO A 524 -23.81 22.60 86.13
CA PRO A 524 -23.92 21.35 85.33
C PRO A 524 -25.21 21.20 84.45
N LYS A 525 -25.23 20.27 83.48
CA LYS A 525 -26.47 19.63 82.93
C LYS A 525 -26.20 18.12 82.77
N ARG A 526 -26.62 17.30 83.74
CA ARG A 526 -27.87 16.50 83.82
C ARG A 526 -27.93 15.27 82.90
N PHE A 527 -27.74 14.13 83.56
CA PHE A 527 -27.96 12.75 83.15
C PHE A 527 -29.42 12.47 82.72
N LYS A 528 -29.60 11.70 81.65
CA LYS A 528 -30.85 10.97 81.35
C LYS A 528 -30.78 9.57 81.97
N LYS A 529 -31.88 9.17 82.61
CA LYS A 529 -32.12 7.91 83.31
C LYS A 529 -32.33 6.77 82.32
N PHE A 530 -31.70 5.62 82.56
CA PHE A 530 -32.05 4.34 81.95
C PHE A 530 -33.10 3.64 82.82
N SER A 531 -34.14 3.12 82.18
CA SER A 531 -35.19 2.29 82.77
C SER A 531 -34.83 0.82 82.64
N LEU A 532 -34.99 0.05 83.73
CA LEU A 532 -34.84 -1.41 83.79
C LEU A 532 -36.06 -2.11 83.13
N PRO A 533 -35.89 -3.26 82.45
CA PRO A 533 -37.01 -4.14 82.10
C PRO A 533 -37.35 -5.11 83.24
N GLY A 534 -38.65 -5.37 83.37
CA GLY A 534 -39.27 -6.16 84.42
C GLY A 534 -39.04 -7.67 84.33
N VAL A 535 -39.06 -8.25 85.52
CA VAL A 535 -39.12 -9.69 85.80
C VAL A 535 -40.53 -10.21 85.46
N PHE A 536 -40.60 -11.27 84.66
CA PHE A 536 -41.75 -12.17 84.59
C PHE A 536 -41.24 -13.61 84.70
N LEU A 537 -41.56 -14.25 85.84
CA LEU A 537 -41.72 -15.70 85.95
C LEU A 537 -43.16 -16.04 85.53
N PRO A 538 -43.41 -17.21 84.94
CA PRO A 538 -44.07 -18.25 85.74
C PRO A 538 -43.73 -19.71 85.38
N SER A 539 -43.95 -20.60 86.38
CA SER A 539 -44.39 -22.01 86.33
C SER A 539 -43.68 -22.95 85.33
N LYS A 540 -42.95 -23.98 85.76
CA LYS A 540 -43.38 -25.15 86.54
C LYS A 540 -42.16 -25.88 87.11
#